data_AF-W1WRP2-F1
#
_entry.id   AF-W1WRP2-F1
#
_cell.length_a   1.000
_cell.length_b   1.000
_cell.length_c   1.000
_cell.angle_alpha   90.00
_cell.angle_beta   90.00
_cell.angle_gamma   90.00
#
_symmetry.space_group_name_H-M   'P 1'
#
loop_
_entity.id
_entity.type
_entity.pdbx_description
1 polymer ?
#
loop_
_entity_poly.entity_id
_entity_poly.type
_entity_poly.pdbx_seq_one_letter_code
_entity_poly.pdbx_strand_id
1 'polypeptide(L)' 'MDVVNLKCEPDLIPTLIRESGIYLAYHMNKQHWISVDIERYEDIEKLKMLVDMSYQLVGKK' A
#
# COMPACT_ATOMS: atom_id res chain seq x y z
N MET A 1 11.97 0.00 11.53
CA MET A 1 11.05 0.44 10.46
C MET A 1 10.85 -0.73 9.56
N ASP A 2 9.77 -1.44 9.83
CA ASP A 2 9.32 -2.55 9.00
C ASP A 2 8.28 -2.00 8.02
N VAL A 3 8.55 -2.19 6.74
CA VAL A 3 7.76 -1.62 5.64
C VAL A 3 7.33 -2.73 4.71
N VAL A 4 6.05 -2.73 4.36
CA VAL A 4 5.51 -3.62 3.33
C VAL A 4 5.19 -2.83 2.07
N ASN A 5 5.59 -3.38 0.92
CA ASN A 5 5.20 -2.86 -0.37
C ASN A 5 3.92 -3.56 -0.84
N LEU A 6 2.88 -2.77 -1.10
CA LEU A 6 1.59 -3.28 -1.58
C LEU A 6 1.33 -2.73 -2.97
N LYS A 7 0.85 -3.60 -3.87
CA LYS A 7 0.41 -3.20 -5.20
C LYS A 7 -0.90 -2.40 -5.05
N CYS A 8 -1.03 -1.33 -5.80
CA CYS A 8 -2.14 -0.40 -5.67
C CYS A 8 -2.57 0.11 -7.04
N GLU A 9 -3.87 0.41 -7.19
CA GLU A 9 -4.37 1.08 -8.38
C GLU A 9 -3.81 2.52 -8.44
N PRO A 10 -3.27 2.98 -9.58
CA PRO A 10 -2.63 4.29 -9.70
C PRO A 10 -3.51 5.45 -9.21
N ASP A 11 -4.82 5.37 -9.45
CA ASP A 11 -5.79 6.40 -9.10
C ASP A 11 -6.00 6.56 -7.58
N LEU A 12 -5.68 5.53 -6.79
CA LEU A 12 -5.83 5.55 -5.34
C LEU A 12 -4.58 6.09 -4.63
N ILE A 13 -3.40 5.99 -5.27
CA ILE A 13 -2.12 6.37 -4.67
C ILE A 13 -2.13 7.83 -4.17
N PRO A 14 -2.57 8.85 -4.94
CA PRO A 14 -2.54 10.25 -4.48
C PRO A 14 -3.38 10.52 -3.23
N THR A 15 -4.38 9.69 -2.97
CA THR A 15 -5.22 9.77 -1.77
C THR A 15 -4.57 9.04 -0.59
N LEU A 16 -4.09 7.81 -0.81
CA LEU A 16 -3.51 6.97 0.24
C LEU A 16 -2.23 7.56 0.84
N ILE A 17 -1.35 8.14 0.01
CA ILE A 17 -0.08 8.74 0.51
C ILE A 17 -0.27 10.00 1.36
N ARG A 18 -1.50 10.53 1.48
CA ARG A 18 -1.82 11.65 2.39
C ARG A 18 -2.02 11.19 3.82
N GLU A 19 -2.14 9.89 4.03
CA GLU A 19 -2.33 9.27 5.33
C GLU A 19 -0.99 9.00 6.00
N SER A 20 -0.94 9.22 7.31
CA SER A 20 0.26 8.93 8.09
C SER A 20 0.60 7.44 8.03
N GLY A 21 1.86 7.12 7.78
CA GLY A 21 2.34 5.74 7.67
C GLY A 21 2.22 5.12 6.27
N ILE A 22 1.68 5.84 5.28
CA ILE A 22 1.66 5.41 3.88
C ILE A 22 2.52 6.36 3.03
N TYR A 23 3.41 5.77 2.24
CA TYR A 23 4.39 6.49 1.43
C TYR A 23 4.35 6.04 -0.03
N LEU A 24 4.92 6.86 -0.92
CA LEU A 24 5.27 6.41 -2.26
C LEU A 24 6.20 5.20 -2.18
N ALA A 25 6.09 4.30 -3.16
CA ALA A 25 6.84 3.05 -3.15
C ALA A 25 8.35 3.24 -3.00
N TYR A 26 8.93 2.46 -2.09
CA TYR A 26 10.36 2.26 -1.93
C TYR A 26 10.82 1.10 -2.80
N HIS A 27 11.82 1.34 -3.66
CA HIS A 27 12.40 0.42 -4.66
C HIS A 27 11.46 -0.19 -5.72
N MET A 28 10.14 -0.12 -5.53
CA MET A 28 9.14 -0.56 -6.50
C MET A 28 8.66 0.59 -7.39
N ASN A 29 7.86 0.26 -8.41
CA ASN A 29 7.28 1.25 -9.31
C ASN A 29 6.29 2.17 -8.54
N LYS A 30 6.64 3.45 -8.41
CA LYS A 30 5.87 4.47 -7.68
C LYS A 30 4.48 4.76 -8.26
N GLN A 31 4.20 4.33 -9.50
CA GLN A 31 2.88 4.45 -10.12
C GLN A 31 1.93 3.31 -9.77
N HIS A 32 2.43 2.16 -9.28
CA HIS A 32 1.63 0.95 -9.08
C HIS A 32 1.78 0.33 -7.70
N TRP A 33 2.58 0.93 -6.83
CA TRP A 33 2.90 0.41 -5.52
C TRP A 33 2.90 1.52 -4.47
N ILE A 34 2.64 1.15 -3.23
CA ILE A 34 2.76 2.00 -2.05
C ILE A 34 3.63 1.27 -1.02
N SER A 35 4.24 2.03 -0.11
CA SER A 35 4.99 1.51 1.03
C SER A 35 4.26 1.87 2.32
N VAL A 36 3.94 0.87 3.14
CA VAL A 36 3.23 1.06 4.42
C VAL A 36 4.15 0.71 5.57
N ASP A 37 4.31 1.64 6.52
CA ASP A 37 5.03 1.43 7.78
C ASP A 37 4.12 0.67 8.76
N ILE A 38 4.34 -0.63 8.90
CA ILE A 38 3.47 -1.50 9.71
C ILE A 38 3.74 -1.38 11.22
N GLU A 39 4.83 -0.74 11.63
CA GLU A 39 5.09 -0.47 13.05
C GLU A 39 4.24 0.70 13.55
N ARG A 40 3.85 1.62 12.66
CA ARG A 40 3.14 2.88 13.00
C ARG A 40 1.71 2.96 12.51
N TYR A 41 1.31 2.11 11.58
CA TYR A 41 -0.03 2.16 11.01
C TYR A 41 -1.05 1.51 11.96
N GLU A 42 -1.95 2.33 12.52
CA GLU A 42 -2.86 1.89 13.59
C GLU A 42 -4.17 1.27 13.06
N ASP A 43 -4.58 1.59 11.82
CA ASP A 43 -5.83 1.07 11.24
C ASP A 43 -5.63 -0.33 10.64
N ILE A 44 -5.73 -1.34 11.50
CA ILE A 44 -5.52 -2.75 11.13
C ILE A 44 -6.55 -3.26 10.12
N GLU A 45 -7.82 -2.83 10.20
CA GLU A 45 -8.84 -3.27 9.27
C GLU A 45 -8.60 -2.72 7.87
N LYS A 46 -8.17 -1.46 7.77
CA LYS A 46 -7.75 -0.87 6.51
C LYS A 46 -6.46 -1.51 5.97
N LEU A 47 -5.51 -1.84 6.83
CA LEU A 47 -4.29 -2.57 6.41
C LEU A 47 -4.64 -3.92 5.77
N LYS A 48 -5.55 -4.69 6.38
CA LYS A 48 -6.05 -5.96 5.81
C LYS A 48 -6.70 -5.72 4.44
N MET A 49 -7.56 -4.71 4.33
CA MET A 49 -8.19 -4.33 3.06
C MET A 49 -7.15 -3.99 1.98
N LEU A 50 -6.10 -3.23 2.32
CA LEU A 50 -5.01 -2.89 1.39
C LEU A 50 -4.23 -4.15 0.94
N VAL A 51 -4.00 -5.10 1.85
CA VAL A 51 -3.38 -6.39 1.52
C VAL A 51 -4.25 -7.18 0.56
N ASP A 52 -5.56 -7.27 0.82
CA ASP A 52 -6.51 -7.97 -0.05
C ASP A 52 -6.57 -7.33 -1.44
N MET A 53 -6.65 -6.00 -1.51
CA MET A 53 -6.61 -5.26 -2.77
C MET A 53 -5.34 -5.56 -3.55
N SER A 54 -4.17 -5.48 -2.91
CA SER A 54 -2.89 -5.81 -3.52
C SER A 54 -2.86 -7.23 -4.08
N TYR A 55 -3.40 -8.21 -3.35
CA TYR A 55 -3.49 -9.59 -3.79
C TYR A 55 -4.36 -9.75 -5.05
N GLN A 56 -5.54 -9.11 -5.09
CA GLN A 56 -6.43 -9.17 -6.26
C GLN A 56 -5.79 -8.59 -7.53
N LEU A 57 -4.92 -7.58 -7.41
CA LEU A 57 -4.18 -6.99 -8.53
C LEU A 57 -3.07 -7.87 -9.11
N VAL A 58 -2.75 -8.98 -8.44
CA VAL A 58 -1.76 -9.98 -8.90
C VAL A 58 -2.43 -11.32 -9.23
N GLY A 59 -3.60 -11.60 -8.65
CA GLY A 59 -4.31 -12.88 -8.77
C GLY A 59 -4.98 -13.19 -10.10
N LYS A 60 -4.90 -12.33 -11.12
CA LYS A 60 -5.39 -12.67 -12.46
C LYS A 60 -4.34 -13.48 -13.23
N LYS A 61 -4.55 -14.79 -13.29
CA LYS A 61 -4.03 -15.65 -14.37
C LYS A 61 -5.02 -15.66 -15.53
#